data_AF-A0A1I8IKA3-F1
#
_entry.id   AF-A0A1I8IKA3-F1
#
_cell.length_a   1.000
_cell.length_b   1.000
_cell.length_c   1.000
_cell.angle_alpha   90.00
_cell.angle_beta   90.00
_cell.angle_gamma   90.00
#
_symmetry.space_group_name_H-M   'P 1'
#
loop_
_entity.id
_entity.type
_entity.pdbx_description
1 polymer ?
#
loop_
_entity_poly.entity_id
_entity_poly.type
_entity_poly.pdbx_seq_one_letter_code
_entity_poly.pdbx_strand_id
1 'polypeptide(L)'
;MGVEGQGPGQFCRPQGIAVDLEGNIIICEARNHRLQILNSRGAFVRAFGSNGSKIGQLNRPACVCVLSTGQLAVVDSENHRVLLL
;
A
#
# COMPACT_ATOMS: atom_id res chain seq x y z
N MET A 1 -13.10 11.42 2.19
CA MET A 1 -12.81 11.24 0.76
C MET A 1 -11.32 11.45 0.54
N GLY A 2 -10.71 10.68 -0.36
CA GLY A 2 -9.31 10.89 -0.75
C GLY A 2 -9.16 12.00 -1.78
N VAL A 3 -7.96 12.60 -1.86
CA VAL A 3 -7.60 13.64 -2.84
C VAL A 3 -6.25 13.34 -3.46
N GLU A 4 -5.92 13.94 -4.60
CA GLU A 4 -4.60 13.79 -5.18
C GLU A 4 -3.52 14.42 -4.28
N GLY A 5 -2.37 13.75 -4.15
CA GLY A 5 -1.20 14.29 -3.47
C GLY A 5 -0.31 13.21 -2.84
N GLN A 6 0.58 13.63 -1.96
CA GLN A 6 1.56 12.75 -1.29
C GLN A 6 1.43 12.74 0.24
N GLY A 7 0.56 13.57 0.81
CA GLY A 7 0.29 13.59 2.25
C GLY A 7 -0.53 12.40 2.75
N PRO A 8 -0.74 12.29 4.07
CA PRO A 8 -1.71 11.37 4.67
C PRO A 8 -3.12 11.56 4.12
N GLY A 9 -3.80 10.48 3.73
CA GLY A 9 -5.14 10.53 3.11
C GLY A 9 -5.15 11.05 1.67
N GLN A 10 -3.99 11.39 1.12
CA GLN A 10 -3.81 11.78 -0.28
C GLN A 10 -3.22 10.62 -1.07
N PHE A 11 -3.55 10.57 -2.37
CA PHE A 11 -3.21 9.45 -3.24
C PHE A 11 -2.55 9.91 -4.52
N CYS A 12 -1.57 9.16 -5.02
CA CYS A 12 -1.04 9.35 -6.37
C CYS A 12 -0.98 8.01 -7.11
N ARG A 13 -1.88 7.86 -8.11
CA ARG A 13 -2.09 6.63 -8.89
C ARG A 13 -2.32 5.40 -7.98
N PRO A 14 -3.41 5.37 -7.20
CA PRO A 14 -3.79 4.16 -6.45
C PRO A 14 -4.11 3.03 -7.45
N GLN A 15 -3.58 1.83 -7.24
CA GLN A 15 -3.74 0.71 -8.19
C GLN A 15 -4.38 -0.54 -7.61
N GLY A 16 -4.11 -0.83 -6.33
CA GLY A 16 -4.61 -2.03 -5.67
C GLY A 16 -5.21 -1.69 -4.31
N ILE A 17 -6.19 -2.50 -3.89
CA ILE A 17 -6.86 -2.38 -2.61
C ILE A 17 -7.07 -3.76 -2.00
N ALA A 18 -6.91 -3.88 -0.69
CA ALA A 18 -7.29 -5.04 0.08
C ALA A 18 -7.84 -4.62 1.44
N VAL A 19 -8.50 -5.54 2.14
CA VAL A 19 -8.98 -5.35 3.51
C VAL A 19 -8.36 -6.43 4.38
N ASP A 20 -7.76 -6.04 5.51
CA ASP A 20 -7.21 -7.00 6.46
C ASP A 20 -8.27 -7.59 7.40
N LEU A 21 -7.86 -8.53 8.24
CA LEU A 21 -8.73 -9.22 9.18
C LEU A 21 -9.33 -8.30 10.26
N GLU A 22 -8.75 -7.11 10.46
CA GLU A 22 -9.23 -6.10 11.40
C GLU A 22 -10.16 -5.08 10.72
N GLY A 23 -10.37 -5.18 9.40
CA GLY A 23 -11.19 -4.26 8.62
C GLY A 23 -10.47 -2.98 8.22
N ASN A 24 -9.14 -2.92 8.32
CA ASN A 24 -8.37 -1.82 7.75
C ASN A 24 -8.28 -1.98 6.23
N ILE A 25 -8.32 -0.86 5.53
CA ILE A 25 -8.23 -0.77 4.07
C ILE A 25 -6.78 -0.47 3.71
N ILE A 26 -6.15 -1.34 2.93
CA ILE A 26 -4.77 -1.19 2.46
C ILE A 26 -4.81 -0.82 0.98
N ILE A 27 -4.15 0.27 0.60
CA ILE A 27 -4.13 0.81 -0.76
C ILE A 27 -2.69 0.86 -1.27
N CYS A 28 -2.42 0.27 -2.44
CA CYS A 28 -1.16 0.43 -3.16
C CYS A 28 -1.14 1.75 -3.93
N GLU A 29 -0.11 2.56 -3.73
CA GLU A 29 0.10 3.82 -4.45
C GLU A 29 1.35 3.75 -5.32
N ALA A 30 1.14 3.59 -6.62
CA ALA A 30 2.23 3.32 -7.55
C ALA A 30 3.17 4.52 -7.72
N ARG A 31 2.67 5.77 -7.68
CA ARG A 31 3.53 6.96 -7.85
C ARG A 31 4.06 7.53 -6.55
N ASN A 32 3.45 7.18 -5.42
CA ASN A 32 4.00 7.51 -4.09
C ASN A 32 4.91 6.42 -3.55
N HIS A 33 5.08 5.30 -4.26
CA HIS A 33 5.97 4.20 -3.90
C HIS A 33 5.68 3.66 -2.49
N ARG A 34 4.39 3.59 -2.13
CA ARG A 34 3.95 3.27 -0.77
C ARG A 34 2.65 2.48 -0.76
N LEU A 35 2.38 1.86 0.38
CA LEU A 35 1.06 1.38 0.78
C LEU A 35 0.49 2.36 1.82
N GLN A 36 -0.79 2.65 1.73
CA GLN A 36 -1.50 3.45 2.72
C GLN A 36 -2.55 2.59 3.42
N ILE A 37 -2.60 2.67 4.74
CA ILE A 37 -3.56 1.95 5.56
C ILE A 37 -4.54 2.95 6.14
N LEU A 38 -5.82 2.71 5.86
CA LEU A 38 -6.94 3.46 6.39
C LEU A 38 -7.74 2.54 7.32
N ASN A 39 -8.41 3.11 8.32
CA ASN A 39 -9.37 2.33 9.10
C ASN A 39 -10.65 2.07 8.30
N SER A 40 -11.58 1.29 8.86
CA SER A 40 -12.88 0.97 8.26
C SER A 40 -13.77 2.18 7.95
N ARG A 41 -13.45 3.36 8.50
CA ARG A 41 -14.12 4.64 8.21
C ARG A 41 -13.40 5.47 7.14
N GLY A 42 -12.33 4.95 6.56
CA GLY A 42 -11.52 5.61 5.54
C GLY A 42 -10.58 6.69 6.08
N ALA A 43 -10.36 6.77 7.40
CA ALA A 43 -9.39 7.69 7.98
C ALA A 43 -7.98 7.10 7.92
N PHE A 44 -6.99 7.93 7.57
CA PHE A 44 -5.59 7.52 7.53
C PHE A 44 -5.12 7.02 8.89
N VAL A 45 -4.43 5.87 8.88
CA VAL A 45 -3.80 5.28 10.07
C VAL A 45 -2.28 5.38 9.94
N ARG A 46 -1.72 4.84 8.85
CA ARG A 46 -0.26 4.77 8.62
C ARG A 46 0.05 4.50 7.15
N ALA A 47 1.32 4.63 6.78
CA ALA A 47 1.83 4.27 5.46
C ALA A 47 3.16 3.50 5.54
N PHE A 48 3.43 2.67 4.54
CA PHE A 48 4.64 1.85 4.39
C PHE A 48 5.27 2.06 3.04
N GLY A 49 6.61 2.03 2.97
CA GLY A 49 7.31 2.14 1.71
C GLY A 49 7.84 3.54 1.44
N SER A 50 8.89 3.56 0.65
CA SER A 50 9.50 4.72 0.03
C SER A 50 10.14 4.23 -1.27
N ASN A 51 10.40 5.14 -2.21
CA ASN A 51 11.01 4.74 -3.48
C ASN A 51 12.36 4.03 -3.27
N GLY A 52 12.53 2.87 -3.89
CA GLY A 52 13.79 2.12 -3.95
C GLY A 52 13.59 0.61 -3.91
N SER A 53 14.67 -0.12 -3.66
CA SER A 53 14.71 -1.60 -3.73
C SER A 53 15.21 -2.27 -2.44
N LYS A 54 15.56 -1.49 -1.42
CA LYS A 54 16.00 -2.03 -0.12
C LYS A 54 14.82 -2.57 0.69
N ILE A 55 15.12 -3.15 1.85
CA ILE A 55 14.12 -3.57 2.84
C ILE A 55 13.28 -2.35 3.23
N GLY A 56 11.95 -2.50 3.21
CA GLY A 56 11.01 -1.42 3.50
C GLY A 56 10.85 -0.38 2.38
N GLN A 57 11.47 -0.59 1.22
CA GLN A 57 11.29 0.24 0.03
C GLN A 57 10.45 -0.48 -1.03
N LEU A 58 9.73 0.30 -1.84
CA LEU A 58 8.87 -0.16 -2.94
C LEU A 58 9.16 0.66 -4.19
N ASN A 59 8.94 0.08 -5.35
CA ASN A 59 9.05 0.75 -6.64
C ASN A 59 7.85 0.41 -7.53
N ARG A 60 6.91 1.36 -7.59
CA ARG A 60 5.61 1.23 -8.25
C ARG A 60 4.85 -0.05 -7.86
N PRO A 61 4.45 -0.17 -6.58
CA PRO A 61 3.61 -1.28 -6.15
C PRO A 61 2.30 -1.27 -6.95
N ALA A 62 1.93 -2.41 -7.54
CA ALA A 62 0.72 -2.52 -8.38
C ALA A 62 -0.49 -3.05 -7.60
N CYS A 63 -0.31 -4.13 -6.84
CA CYS A 63 -1.41 -4.73 -6.08
C CYS A 63 -0.95 -5.26 -4.72
N VAL A 64 -1.93 -5.47 -3.84
CA VAL A 64 -1.76 -6.06 -2.51
C VAL A 64 -2.90 -7.06 -2.29
N CYS A 65 -2.60 -8.17 -1.62
CA CYS A 65 -3.60 -9.03 -1.02
C CYS A 65 -3.22 -9.36 0.43
N VAL A 66 -4.22 -9.73 1.23
CA VAL A 66 -4.01 -10.17 2.61
C VAL A 66 -4.05 -11.69 2.64
N LEU A 67 -3.00 -12.29 3.17
CA LEU A 67 -2.92 -13.74 3.37
C LEU A 67 -3.76 -14.15 4.58
N SER A 68 -4.11 -15.44 4.68
CA SER A 68 -4.83 -15.97 5.85
C SER A 68 -4.05 -15.83 7.16
N THR A 69 -2.73 -15.64 7.09
CA THR A 69 -1.86 -15.34 8.23
C THR A 69 -1.98 -13.89 8.72
N GLY A 70 -2.66 -13.01 7.98
CA GLY A 70 -2.72 -11.57 8.22
C GLY A 70 -1.59 -10.76 7.58
N GLN A 71 -0.59 -11.43 6.98
CA GLN A 71 0.49 -10.75 6.25
C GLN A 71 -0.01 -10.16 4.93
N LEU A 72 0.67 -9.12 4.45
CA LEU A 72 0.38 -8.50 3.17
C LEU A 72 1.32 -9.06 2.10
N ALA A 73 0.79 -9.59 1.01
CA ALA A 73 1.57 -9.91 -0.18
C ALA A 73 1.44 -8.77 -1.20
N VAL A 74 2.57 -8.16 -1.57
CA VAL A 74 2.62 -6.92 -2.35
C VAL A 74 3.44 -7.13 -3.60
N VAL A 75 2.88 -6.80 -4.76
CA VAL A 75 3.60 -6.84 -6.03
C VAL A 75 4.36 -5.53 -6.21
N ASP A 76 5.69 -5.61 -6.16
CA ASP A 76 6.64 -4.51 -6.31
C ASP A 76 7.18 -4.50 -7.75
N SER A 77 6.38 -3.92 -8.65
CA SER A 77 6.41 -4.19 -10.10
C SER A 77 7.74 -3.85 -10.78
N GLU A 78 8.34 -2.70 -10.43
CA GLU A 78 9.58 -2.23 -11.06
C GLU A 78 10.83 -2.80 -10.39
N ASN A 79 10.67 -3.43 -9.22
CA ASN A 79 11.71 -4.26 -8.63
C ASN A 79 11.54 -5.75 -8.98
N HIS A 80 10.54 -6.09 -9.81
CA HIS A 80 10.26 -7.44 -10.29
C HIS A 80 10.17 -8.50 -9.18
N ARG A 81 9.56 -8.14 -8.05
CA ARG A 81 9.48 -9.01 -6.87
C ARG A 81 8.10 -8.94 -6.20
N VAL A 82 7.84 -9.95 -5.37
CA VAL A 82 6.72 -9.95 -4.41
C VAL A 82 7.31 -9.86 -3.01
N LEU A 83 6.76 -8.96 -2.19
CA LEU A 83 7.14 -8.79 -0.80
C LEU A 83 6.03 -9.34 0.10
N LEU A 84 6.44 -10.00 1.19
CA LEU A 84 5.55 -10.35 2.30
C LEU A 84 5.86 -9.40 3.46
N LEU A 85 4.86 -8.62 3.86
CA LEU A 85 4.94 -7.63 4.94
C LEU A 85 4.09 -8.05 6.14
#